data_AF-A0A841AT60-F1
#
_entry.id   AF-A0A841AT60-F1
#
_cell.length_a   1.000
_cell.length_b   1.000
_cell.length_c   1.000
_cell.angle_alpha   90.00
_cell.angle_beta   90.00
_cell.angle_gamma   90.00
#
_symmetry.space_group_name_H-M   'P 1'
#
loop_
_entity.id
_entity.type
_entity.pdbx_description
1 polymer ?
#
loop_
_entity_poly.entity_id
_entity_poly.type
_entity_poly.pdbx_seq_one_letter_code
_entity_poly.pdbx_strand_id
1 'polypeptide(L)'
;MTVRALCVMKNEADVIEETLRDALRWCDQIYVLDNGSDDGGWERVKSLSLVEPRIVAHARDDRPFTDDIRAQLYAAYAPGARAGDWWCRLDADELYVGDPRDVLAATRPDQFSVWSASLSFYFTDEDAARYAADPHAFDDGVSVLEKCRYYLNHWSEPRFFRHDPGVRWREGDGGYPSAVFARPASPTRVLLRHFPYRSPAQIQRRLDARAAGAEFAHENVVDWARAVAGIREQGRFVARPGAQTATWLDRVVAASALDFDAHDGHFVVNDELMPPIPAPLPRAQRWRASARRFARRVRAGAG
;
A
#
# COMPACT_ATOMS: atom_id res chain seq x y z
N MET A 1 8.07 -22.72 1.67
CA MET A 1 8.24 -21.26 1.53
C MET A 1 7.20 -20.62 2.41
N THR A 2 7.58 -19.83 3.40
CA THR A 2 6.62 -19.10 4.25
C THR A 2 6.49 -17.65 3.77
N VAL A 3 5.30 -17.09 3.83
CA VAL A 3 5.01 -15.68 3.54
C VAL A 3 4.56 -14.98 4.84
N ARG A 4 5.21 -13.87 5.16
CA ARG A 4 4.93 -13.06 6.35
C ARG A 4 4.61 -11.63 5.97
N ALA A 5 3.51 -11.09 6.45
CA ALA A 5 3.09 -9.73 6.15
C ALA A 5 3.43 -8.76 7.29
N LEU A 6 3.87 -7.57 6.90
CA LEU A 6 4.08 -6.40 7.74
C LEU A 6 2.96 -5.41 7.40
N CYS A 7 1.96 -5.34 8.29
CA CYS A 7 0.79 -4.48 8.13
C CYS A 7 0.90 -3.28 9.07
N VAL A 8 0.89 -2.08 8.50
CA VAL A 8 0.77 -0.85 9.27
C VAL A 8 -0.54 -0.19 8.88
N MET A 9 -1.35 0.17 9.87
CA MET A 9 -2.66 0.76 9.64
C MET A 9 -2.84 2.05 10.41
N LYS A 10 -3.69 2.94 9.91
CA LYS A 10 -4.17 4.12 10.63
C LYS A 10 -5.54 4.52 10.12
N ASN A 11 -6.54 4.45 10.97
CA ASN A 11 -7.92 4.84 10.65
C ASN A 11 -8.50 4.09 9.45
N GLU A 12 -8.41 2.75 9.50
CA GLU A 12 -8.83 1.82 8.44
C GLU A 12 -9.89 0.82 8.95
N ALA A 13 -10.69 1.19 9.97
CA ALA A 13 -11.63 0.28 10.62
C ALA A 13 -12.64 -0.37 9.68
N ASP A 14 -13.02 0.33 8.61
CA ASP A 14 -14.03 -0.07 7.64
C ASP A 14 -13.54 -1.07 6.59
N VAL A 15 -12.23 -1.37 6.53
CA VAL A 15 -11.67 -2.33 5.55
C VAL A 15 -10.66 -3.31 6.16
N ILE A 16 -10.02 -2.99 7.28
CA ILE A 16 -8.92 -3.79 7.84
C ILE A 16 -9.28 -5.27 8.06
N GLU A 17 -10.50 -5.56 8.53
CA GLU A 17 -10.91 -6.95 8.75
C GLU A 17 -11.00 -7.73 7.44
N GLU A 18 -11.55 -7.13 6.39
CA GLU A 18 -11.63 -7.73 5.06
C GLU A 18 -10.22 -7.97 4.50
N THR A 19 -9.34 -6.97 4.57
CA THR A 19 -7.92 -7.08 4.16
C THR A 19 -7.19 -8.21 4.86
N LEU A 20 -7.30 -8.29 6.19
CA LEU A 20 -6.62 -9.34 6.95
C LEU A 20 -7.17 -10.72 6.60
N ARG A 21 -8.50 -10.87 6.48
CA ARG A 21 -9.13 -12.14 6.09
C ARG A 21 -8.74 -12.57 4.68
N ASP A 22 -8.68 -11.63 3.74
CA ASP A 22 -8.24 -11.87 2.37
C ASP A 22 -6.78 -12.37 2.34
N ALA A 23 -5.91 -11.71 3.11
CA ALA A 23 -4.50 -12.04 3.22
C ALA A 23 -4.26 -13.43 3.85
N LEU A 24 -5.08 -13.87 4.80
CA LEU A 24 -4.97 -15.20 5.44
C LEU A 24 -5.11 -16.39 4.47
N ARG A 25 -5.61 -16.14 3.26
CA ARG A 25 -5.71 -17.18 2.22
C ARG A 25 -4.33 -17.59 1.69
N TRP A 26 -3.36 -16.68 1.73
CA TRP A 26 -2.01 -16.89 1.18
C TRP A 26 -0.88 -16.61 2.17
N CYS A 27 -1.13 -15.85 3.23
CA CYS A 27 -0.13 -15.46 4.22
C CYS A 27 -0.10 -16.45 5.39
N ASP A 28 1.10 -16.79 5.87
CA ASP A 28 1.27 -17.68 7.03
C ASP A 28 1.24 -16.93 8.36
N GLN A 29 1.66 -15.66 8.36
CA GLN A 29 1.71 -14.77 9.53
C GLN A 29 1.52 -13.31 9.12
N ILE A 30 0.66 -12.57 9.81
CA ILE A 30 0.43 -11.14 9.59
C ILE A 30 0.71 -10.39 10.89
N TYR A 31 1.71 -9.53 10.88
CA TYR A 31 2.06 -8.68 12.02
C TYR A 31 1.48 -7.29 11.81
N VAL A 32 0.60 -6.85 12.71
CA VAL A 32 -0.12 -5.58 12.58
C VAL A 32 0.38 -4.58 13.61
N LEU A 33 0.80 -3.41 13.13
CA LEU A 33 1.11 -2.23 13.93
C LEU A 33 0.06 -1.15 13.66
N ASP A 34 -0.58 -0.69 14.73
CA ASP A 34 -1.50 0.45 14.67
C ASP A 34 -0.75 1.76 14.83
N ASN A 35 -0.84 2.68 13.87
CA ASN A 35 -0.18 3.99 13.93
C ASN A 35 -1.09 5.08 14.52
N GLY A 36 -1.68 4.75 15.66
CA GLY A 36 -2.54 5.62 16.45
C GLY A 36 -3.90 5.84 15.82
N SER A 37 -4.63 4.75 15.57
CA SER A 37 -6.02 4.84 15.12
C SER A 37 -6.96 5.28 16.25
N ASP A 38 -8.03 5.97 15.86
CA ASP A 38 -9.10 6.45 16.74
C ASP A 38 -10.52 6.06 16.27
N ASP A 39 -10.60 5.22 15.23
CA ASP A 39 -11.85 4.79 14.60
C ASP A 39 -12.31 3.37 14.97
N GLY A 40 -11.66 2.75 15.96
CA GLY A 40 -11.94 1.38 16.39
C GLY A 40 -11.26 0.29 15.57
N GLY A 41 -10.41 0.63 14.58
CA GLY A 41 -9.68 -0.35 13.77
C GLY A 41 -8.76 -1.24 14.61
N TRP A 42 -8.11 -0.68 15.63
CA TRP A 42 -7.23 -1.43 16.53
C TRP A 42 -7.99 -2.47 17.37
N GLU A 43 -9.18 -2.14 17.85
CA GLU A 43 -10.06 -3.04 18.58
C GLU A 43 -10.48 -4.23 17.72
N ARG A 44 -10.77 -3.98 16.44
CA ARG A 44 -11.08 -5.05 15.46
C ARG A 44 -9.89 -5.99 15.28
N VAL A 45 -8.68 -5.45 15.09
CA VAL A 45 -7.45 -6.26 14.95
C VAL A 45 -7.16 -7.09 16.20
N LYS A 46 -7.24 -6.49 17.39
CA LYS A 46 -7.08 -7.23 18.67
C LYS A 46 -8.09 -8.36 18.77
N SER A 47 -9.36 -8.09 18.49
CA SER A 47 -10.42 -9.09 18.55
C SER A 47 -10.16 -10.25 17.57
N LEU A 48 -9.73 -9.93 16.35
CA LEU A 48 -9.39 -10.93 15.33
C LEU A 48 -8.16 -11.77 15.74
N SER A 49 -7.15 -11.16 16.35
CA SER A 49 -5.94 -11.88 16.83
C SER A 49 -6.22 -12.88 17.97
N LEU A 50 -7.31 -12.72 18.72
CA LEU A 50 -7.72 -13.67 19.76
C LEU A 50 -8.26 -14.99 19.16
N VAL A 51 -8.83 -14.94 17.96
CA VAL A 51 -9.46 -16.09 17.31
C VAL A 51 -8.66 -16.64 16.13
N GLU A 52 -7.73 -15.87 15.58
CA GLU A 52 -6.84 -16.27 14.49
C GLU A 52 -5.37 -16.02 14.89
N PRO A 53 -4.65 -17.06 15.36
CA PRO A 53 -3.26 -16.95 15.81
C PRO A 53 -2.26 -16.54 14.73
N ARG A 54 -2.62 -16.62 13.45
CA ARG A 54 -1.77 -16.11 12.35
C ARG A 54 -1.77 -14.58 12.27
N ILE A 55 -2.72 -13.90 12.93
CA ILE A 55 -2.75 -12.45 13.04
C ILE A 55 -2.19 -12.06 14.40
N VAL A 56 -1.13 -11.26 14.39
CA VAL A 56 -0.47 -10.77 15.60
C VAL A 56 -0.69 -9.27 15.70
N ALA A 57 -1.50 -8.87 16.67
CA ALA A 57 -1.63 -7.48 17.11
C ALA A 57 -0.33 -7.08 17.84
N HIS A 58 0.67 -6.57 17.10
CA HIS A 58 2.03 -6.37 17.61
C HIS A 58 2.09 -5.23 18.63
N ALA A 59 1.71 -4.02 18.20
CA ALA A 59 1.78 -2.82 19.02
C ALA A 59 0.91 -1.70 18.43
N ARG A 60 0.69 -0.68 19.26
CA ARG A 60 0.21 0.63 18.85
C ARG A 60 1.33 1.64 19.06
N ASP A 61 1.61 2.46 18.05
CA ASP A 61 2.63 3.51 18.06
C ASP A 61 2.01 4.82 17.53
N ASP A 62 1.78 5.79 18.42
CA ASP A 62 1.12 7.06 18.10
C ASP A 62 2.08 8.11 17.49
N ARG A 63 3.35 7.76 17.22
CA ARG A 63 4.29 8.69 16.56
C ARG A 63 3.79 9.12 15.18
N PRO A 64 4.21 10.29 14.66
CA PRO A 64 3.97 10.65 13.27
C PRO A 64 4.41 9.52 12.35
N PHE A 65 3.54 9.20 11.38
CA PHE A 65 3.83 8.16 10.41
C PHE A 65 5.16 8.44 9.73
N THR A 66 5.95 7.38 9.57
CA THR A 66 7.10 7.32 8.68
C THR A 66 7.12 5.93 8.07
N ASP A 67 7.40 5.81 6.78
CA ASP A 67 7.36 4.53 6.08
C ASP A 67 8.27 3.45 6.68
N ASP A 68 9.34 3.87 7.35
CA ASP A 68 10.32 3.02 8.01
C ASP A 68 9.84 2.38 9.32
N ILE A 69 8.64 2.71 9.82
CA ILE A 69 8.05 2.09 11.02
C ILE A 69 7.88 0.57 10.84
N ARG A 70 7.74 0.10 9.59
CA ARG A 70 7.73 -1.33 9.24
C ARG A 70 9.04 -2.05 9.61
N ALA A 71 10.15 -1.33 9.72
CA ALA A 71 11.43 -1.90 10.17
C ALA A 71 11.34 -2.43 11.61
N GLN A 72 10.48 -1.87 12.46
CA GLN A 72 10.24 -2.36 13.82
C GLN A 72 9.65 -3.77 13.78
N LEU A 73 8.58 -3.97 12.98
CA LEU A 73 7.97 -5.28 12.78
C LEU A 73 8.98 -6.27 12.19
N TYR A 74 9.72 -5.86 11.16
CA TYR A 74 10.76 -6.72 10.59
C TYR A 74 11.80 -7.13 11.64
N ALA A 75 12.32 -6.20 12.44
CA ALA A 75 13.32 -6.49 13.46
C ALA A 75 12.81 -7.46 14.53
N ALA A 76 11.55 -7.32 14.94
CA ALA A 76 10.91 -8.18 15.94
C ALA A 76 10.75 -9.63 15.46
N TYR A 77 10.43 -9.84 14.17
CA TYR A 77 10.02 -11.15 13.65
C TYR A 77 11.00 -11.80 12.67
N ALA A 78 12.00 -11.06 12.17
CA ALA A 78 13.07 -11.58 11.33
C ALA A 78 13.86 -12.74 11.94
N PRO A 79 14.17 -12.77 13.26
CA PRO A 79 14.87 -13.90 13.87
C PRO A 79 14.15 -15.25 13.72
N GLY A 80 12.83 -15.22 13.55
CA GLY A 80 12.04 -16.43 13.33
C GLY A 80 11.94 -16.88 11.88
N ALA A 81 12.43 -16.11 10.91
CA ALA A 81 12.34 -16.42 9.48
C ALA A 81 13.55 -17.23 8.99
N ARG A 82 13.35 -17.98 7.90
CA ARG A 82 14.37 -18.80 7.27
C ARG A 82 14.74 -18.23 5.91
N ALA A 83 15.98 -18.47 5.50
CA ALA A 83 16.42 -18.08 4.16
C ALA A 83 15.49 -18.68 3.11
N GLY A 84 14.98 -17.83 2.21
CA GLY A 84 14.01 -18.23 1.19
C GLY A 84 12.54 -17.97 1.54
N ASP A 85 12.21 -17.63 2.79
CA ASP A 85 10.90 -17.07 3.16
C ASP A 85 10.69 -15.71 2.48
N TRP A 86 9.46 -15.22 2.49
CA TRP A 86 9.09 -13.93 1.92
C TRP A 86 8.47 -13.01 2.95
N TRP A 87 8.83 -11.74 2.86
CA TRP A 87 8.19 -10.64 3.57
C TRP A 87 7.32 -9.87 2.60
N CYS A 88 6.09 -9.56 3.01
CA CYS A 88 5.13 -8.75 2.29
C CYS A 88 4.96 -7.42 3.02
N ARG A 89 5.01 -6.29 2.29
CA ARG A 89 4.33 -5.07 2.72
C ARG A 89 2.85 -5.26 2.41
N LEU A 90 2.02 -5.28 3.44
CA LEU A 90 0.57 -5.34 3.31
C LEU A 90 0.03 -4.00 3.80
N ASP A 91 -0.53 -3.20 2.91
CA ASP A 91 -1.26 -2.00 3.34
C ASP A 91 -2.70 -2.40 3.72
N ALA A 92 -3.30 -1.66 4.65
CA ALA A 92 -4.55 -2.03 5.32
C ALA A 92 -5.79 -2.00 4.40
N ASP A 93 -5.67 -1.39 3.23
CA ASP A 93 -6.69 -1.17 2.20
C ASP A 93 -6.34 -1.88 0.88
N GLU A 94 -5.60 -3.00 0.95
CA GLU A 94 -5.15 -3.75 -0.23
C GLU A 94 -5.60 -5.22 -0.26
N LEU A 95 -6.18 -5.65 -1.38
CA LEU A 95 -6.58 -7.03 -1.63
C LEU A 95 -5.82 -7.60 -2.82
N TYR A 96 -5.19 -8.76 -2.68
CA TYR A 96 -4.42 -9.37 -3.78
C TYR A 96 -5.34 -10.09 -4.76
N VAL A 97 -5.05 -9.94 -6.05
CA VAL A 97 -5.75 -10.68 -7.11
C VAL A 97 -5.04 -12.01 -7.34
N GLY A 98 -5.76 -13.11 -7.13
CA GLY A 98 -5.18 -14.46 -7.19
C GLY A 98 -4.31 -14.78 -5.97
N ASP A 99 -3.59 -15.90 -6.03
CA ASP A 99 -2.64 -16.27 -4.98
C ASP A 99 -1.24 -15.72 -5.32
N PRO A 100 -0.71 -14.75 -4.56
CA PRO A 100 0.62 -14.21 -4.83
C PRO A 100 1.72 -15.28 -4.73
N ARG A 101 1.48 -16.40 -4.03
CA ARG A 101 2.45 -17.50 -3.91
C ARG A 101 2.81 -18.11 -5.25
N ASP A 102 1.94 -18.05 -6.25
CA ASP A 102 2.23 -18.55 -7.60
C ASP A 102 3.37 -17.74 -8.25
N VAL A 103 3.33 -16.41 -8.12
CA VAL A 103 4.40 -15.52 -8.62
C VAL A 103 5.67 -15.70 -7.79
N LEU A 104 5.55 -15.84 -6.46
CA LEU A 104 6.70 -16.05 -5.58
C LEU A 104 7.41 -17.38 -5.86
N ALA A 105 6.65 -18.45 -6.14
CA ALA A 105 7.19 -19.77 -6.48
C ALA A 105 7.89 -19.80 -7.84
N ALA A 106 7.39 -19.02 -8.82
CA ALA A 106 8.01 -18.86 -10.13
C ALA A 106 9.27 -17.97 -10.10
N THR A 107 9.51 -17.23 -9.01
CA THR A 107 10.63 -16.30 -8.89
C THR A 107 11.95 -17.04 -8.70
N ARG A 108 12.95 -16.71 -9.54
CA ARG A 108 14.27 -17.34 -9.52
C ARG A 108 15.02 -17.09 -8.21
N PRO A 109 16.01 -17.94 -7.83
CA PRO A 109 16.78 -17.75 -6.61
C PRO A 109 17.59 -16.44 -6.54
N ASP A 110 17.99 -15.87 -7.69
CA ASP A 110 18.73 -14.61 -7.76
C ASP A 110 17.83 -13.37 -7.64
N GLN A 111 16.52 -13.56 -7.83
CA GLN A 111 15.50 -12.52 -7.72
C GLN A 111 15.05 -12.37 -6.26
N PHE A 112 15.19 -11.15 -5.77
CA PHE A 112 15.05 -10.81 -4.36
C PHE A 112 13.73 -10.12 -4.05
N SER A 113 13.12 -9.42 -5.00
CA SER A 113 11.86 -8.70 -4.79
C SER A 113 10.84 -8.99 -5.89
N VAL A 114 9.56 -8.88 -5.53
CA VAL A 114 8.43 -8.93 -6.46
C VAL A 114 7.64 -7.64 -6.30
N TRP A 115 7.30 -7.05 -7.44
CA TRP A 115 6.64 -5.75 -7.55
C TRP A 115 5.17 -5.94 -7.87
N SER A 116 4.38 -4.93 -7.57
CA SER A 116 2.94 -4.92 -7.85
C SER A 116 2.62 -4.29 -9.18
N ALA A 117 1.54 -4.75 -9.81
CA ALA A 117 0.69 -3.94 -10.65
C ALA A 117 -0.50 -3.52 -9.78
N SER A 118 -0.53 -2.26 -9.34
CA SER A 118 -1.58 -1.75 -8.47
C SER A 118 -2.77 -1.29 -9.29
N LEU A 119 -3.93 -1.87 -9.01
CA LEU A 119 -5.23 -1.41 -9.47
C LEU A 119 -5.75 -0.42 -8.44
N SER A 120 -5.55 0.88 -8.67
CA SER A 120 -6.04 1.90 -7.74
C SER A 120 -7.52 2.12 -8.01
N PHE A 121 -8.37 1.80 -7.03
CA PHE A 121 -9.80 2.04 -7.10
C PHE A 121 -10.13 3.47 -6.68
N TYR A 122 -11.09 4.06 -7.37
CA TYR A 122 -11.52 5.45 -7.16
C TYR A 122 -12.99 5.48 -6.83
N PHE A 123 -13.36 6.46 -6.01
CA PHE A 123 -14.76 6.82 -5.79
C PHE A 123 -15.23 7.67 -6.97
N THR A 124 -16.30 7.24 -7.65
CA THR A 124 -16.73 7.85 -8.92
C THR A 124 -18.01 8.66 -8.82
N ASP A 125 -18.35 9.35 -9.91
CA ASP A 125 -19.65 10.01 -10.08
C ASP A 125 -20.81 9.01 -10.03
N GLU A 126 -20.63 7.79 -10.52
CA GLU A 126 -21.59 6.70 -10.34
C GLU A 126 -21.70 6.24 -8.89
N ASP A 127 -20.58 6.11 -8.17
CA ASP A 127 -20.60 5.78 -6.74
C ASP A 127 -21.24 6.89 -5.91
N ALA A 128 -21.00 8.15 -6.26
CA ALA A 128 -21.64 9.31 -5.63
C ALA A 128 -23.15 9.32 -5.86
N ALA A 129 -23.60 8.98 -7.08
CA ALA A 129 -25.03 8.83 -7.37
C ALA A 129 -25.64 7.65 -6.59
N ARG A 130 -24.93 6.52 -6.47
CA ARG A 130 -25.37 5.38 -5.66
C ARG A 130 -25.45 5.74 -4.19
N TYR A 131 -24.47 6.46 -3.65
CA TYR A 131 -24.48 6.94 -2.27
C TYR A 131 -25.63 7.92 -2.00
N ALA A 132 -25.90 8.83 -2.94
CA ALA A 132 -27.03 9.76 -2.83
C ALA A 132 -28.38 9.02 -2.83
N ALA A 133 -28.49 7.90 -3.55
CA ALA A 133 -29.69 7.07 -3.57
C ALA A 133 -29.82 6.17 -2.33
N ASP A 134 -28.71 5.58 -1.87
CA ASP A 134 -28.63 4.70 -0.71
C ASP A 134 -27.28 4.83 0.00
N PRO A 135 -27.20 5.65 1.07
CA PRO A 135 -25.99 5.80 1.86
C PRO A 135 -25.53 4.50 2.54
N HIS A 136 -26.46 3.59 2.88
CA HIS A 136 -26.14 2.35 3.59
C HIS A 136 -25.31 1.37 2.75
N ALA A 137 -25.34 1.51 1.41
CA ALA A 137 -24.48 0.76 0.50
C ALA A 137 -22.97 1.05 0.71
N PHE A 138 -22.62 2.06 1.52
CA PHE A 138 -21.24 2.45 1.82
C PHE A 138 -20.89 2.37 3.32
N ASP A 139 -21.76 1.78 4.15
CA ASP A 139 -21.50 1.55 5.56
C ASP A 139 -20.28 0.64 5.78
N ASP A 140 -19.59 0.77 6.91
CA ASP A 140 -18.36 0.02 7.25
C ASP A 140 -18.51 -1.51 7.22
N GLY A 141 -19.74 -2.03 7.30
CA GLY A 141 -20.03 -3.48 7.23
C GLY A 141 -20.16 -4.02 5.81
N VAL A 142 -20.28 -3.15 4.80
CA VAL A 142 -20.37 -3.54 3.39
C VAL A 142 -18.96 -3.78 2.84
N SER A 143 -18.78 -4.85 2.06
CA SER A 143 -17.47 -5.20 1.47
C SER A 143 -16.96 -4.09 0.57
N VAL A 144 -15.64 -3.84 0.60
CA VAL A 144 -15.01 -2.85 -0.29
C VAL A 144 -15.13 -3.25 -1.78
N LEU A 145 -15.23 -4.55 -2.07
CA LEU A 145 -15.47 -5.08 -3.42
C LEU A 145 -16.88 -4.76 -3.92
N GLU A 146 -17.85 -4.57 -3.02
CA GLU A 146 -19.20 -4.14 -3.38
C GLU A 146 -19.27 -2.61 -3.56
N LYS A 147 -18.51 -1.87 -2.75
CA LYS A 147 -18.44 -0.40 -2.79
C LYS A 147 -17.68 0.14 -3.98
N CYS A 148 -16.56 -0.48 -4.37
CA CYS A 148 -15.62 0.12 -5.30
C CYS A 148 -15.42 -0.77 -6.52
N ARG A 149 -15.82 -0.29 -7.70
CA ARG A 149 -15.76 -1.08 -8.94
C ARG A 149 -14.94 -0.43 -10.05
N TYR A 150 -14.63 0.85 -9.92
CA TYR A 150 -13.89 1.60 -10.94
C TYR A 150 -12.43 1.81 -10.54
N TYR A 151 -11.52 1.50 -11.44
CA TYR A 151 -10.09 1.52 -11.14
C TYR A 151 -9.22 1.99 -12.31
N LEU A 152 -7.97 2.32 -12.00
CA LEU A 152 -6.93 2.56 -13.00
C LEU A 152 -5.62 1.87 -12.60
N ASN A 153 -5.08 1.05 -13.49
CA ASN A 153 -3.73 0.51 -13.33
C ASN A 153 -2.67 1.48 -13.84
N HIS A 154 -1.89 2.07 -12.92
CA HIS A 154 -0.86 3.08 -13.26
C HIS A 154 0.28 3.16 -12.23
N TRP A 155 0.31 2.26 -11.24
CA TRP A 155 1.33 2.27 -10.20
C TRP A 155 1.95 0.89 -10.02
N SER A 156 3.23 0.89 -9.65
CA SER A 156 4.02 -0.31 -9.41
C SER A 156 5.09 -0.01 -8.38
N GLU A 157 5.07 -0.77 -7.29
CA GLU A 157 6.06 -0.68 -6.22
C GLU A 157 6.42 -2.08 -5.69
N PRO A 158 7.57 -2.25 -4.99
CA PRO A 158 7.87 -3.51 -4.33
C PRO A 158 6.69 -3.88 -3.42
N ARG A 159 6.38 -5.16 -3.31
CA ARG A 159 5.45 -5.68 -2.30
C ARG A 159 6.05 -6.84 -1.53
N PHE A 160 6.81 -7.68 -2.22
CA PHE A 160 7.48 -8.80 -1.58
C PHE A 160 8.98 -8.67 -1.68
N PHE A 161 9.68 -9.11 -0.63
CA PHE A 161 11.12 -9.34 -0.69
C PHE A 161 11.51 -10.61 0.07
N ARG A 162 12.53 -11.29 -0.43
CA ARG A 162 13.00 -12.56 0.11
C ARG A 162 13.75 -12.32 1.43
N HIS A 163 13.51 -13.17 2.41
CA HIS A 163 14.27 -13.16 3.63
C HIS A 163 15.69 -13.68 3.38
N ASP A 164 16.65 -12.93 3.92
CA ASP A 164 18.07 -13.24 3.90
C ASP A 164 18.64 -12.78 5.26
N PRO A 165 19.28 -13.67 6.04
CA PRO A 165 19.83 -13.32 7.36
C PRO A 165 20.87 -12.19 7.32
N GLY A 166 21.46 -11.91 6.16
CA GLY A 166 22.38 -10.79 5.93
C GLY A 166 21.69 -9.44 5.74
N VAL A 167 20.38 -9.40 5.47
CA VAL A 167 19.64 -8.16 5.28
C VAL A 167 19.51 -7.43 6.61
N ARG A 168 19.73 -6.11 6.55
CA ARG A 168 19.52 -5.18 7.66
C ARG A 168 18.51 -4.15 7.20
N TRP A 169 17.49 -3.93 8.03
CA TRP A 169 16.49 -2.89 7.85
C TRP A 169 16.31 -2.20 9.19
N ARG A 170 16.57 -0.89 9.23
CA ARG A 170 16.48 -0.08 10.44
C ARG A 170 15.59 1.12 10.18
N GLU A 171 15.09 1.73 11.25
CA GLU A 171 14.49 3.05 11.16
C GLU A 171 15.47 4.06 10.51
N GLY A 172 14.93 4.89 9.63
CA GLY A 172 15.59 5.82 8.73
C GLY A 172 16.16 5.22 7.44
N ASP A 173 16.00 3.91 7.20
CA ASP A 173 16.33 3.31 5.89
C ASP A 173 15.21 3.50 4.84
N GLY A 174 14.04 3.99 5.27
CA GLY A 174 12.82 4.14 4.46
C GLY A 174 11.92 2.91 4.52
N GLY A 175 10.88 2.87 3.67
CA GLY A 175 9.85 1.84 3.67
C GLY A 175 10.28 0.43 3.26
N TYR A 176 11.54 0.25 2.86
CA TYR A 176 12.11 -1.05 2.48
C TYR A 176 13.59 -1.15 2.84
N PRO A 177 14.14 -2.36 3.08
CA PRO A 177 15.57 -2.55 3.15
C PRO A 177 16.22 -2.20 1.80
N SER A 178 17.40 -1.57 1.84
CA SER A 178 18.14 -1.18 0.63
C SER A 178 18.40 -2.35 -0.35
N ALA A 179 18.44 -3.58 0.15
CA ALA A 179 18.58 -4.79 -0.64
C ALA A 179 17.48 -4.97 -1.70
N VAL A 180 16.26 -4.48 -1.44
CA VAL A 180 15.12 -4.53 -2.38
C VAL A 180 15.42 -3.86 -3.71
N PHE A 181 16.17 -2.75 -3.67
CA PHE A 181 16.54 -1.96 -4.86
C PHE A 181 17.94 -2.27 -5.39
N ALA A 182 18.77 -2.97 -4.60
CA ALA A 182 20.12 -3.33 -4.98
C ALA A 182 20.22 -4.70 -5.65
N ARG A 183 19.20 -5.56 -5.53
CA ARG A 183 19.19 -6.93 -6.06
C ARG A 183 18.17 -7.05 -7.20
N PRO A 184 18.31 -8.05 -8.09
CA PRO A 184 17.35 -8.27 -9.16
C PRO A 184 15.93 -8.47 -8.61
N ALA A 185 14.93 -7.93 -9.29
CA ALA A 185 13.53 -8.20 -9.04
C ALA A 185 13.00 -9.26 -10.04
N SER A 186 11.89 -9.91 -9.69
CA SER A 186 11.13 -10.69 -10.67
C SER A 186 10.62 -9.78 -11.79
N PRO A 187 10.63 -10.22 -13.06
CA PRO A 187 9.99 -9.49 -14.16
C PRO A 187 8.45 -9.55 -14.09
N THR A 188 7.91 -10.53 -13.35
CA THR A 188 6.47 -10.73 -13.19
C THR A 188 5.97 -9.95 -11.99
N ARG A 189 4.92 -9.15 -12.19
CA ARG A 189 4.23 -8.43 -11.11
C ARG A 189 3.15 -9.29 -10.48
N VAL A 190 2.93 -9.09 -9.18
CA VAL A 190 1.68 -9.50 -8.51
C VAL A 190 0.61 -8.45 -8.77
N LEU A 191 -0.63 -8.86 -8.94
CA LEU A 191 -1.75 -7.94 -9.13
C LEU A 191 -2.43 -7.69 -7.78
N LEU A 192 -2.73 -6.43 -7.46
CA LEU A 192 -3.43 -6.07 -6.23
C LEU A 192 -4.43 -4.95 -6.49
N ARG A 193 -5.54 -4.98 -5.76
CA ARG A 193 -6.51 -3.91 -5.64
C ARG A 193 -6.12 -3.03 -4.45
N HIS A 194 -6.15 -1.72 -4.63
CA HIS A 194 -5.86 -0.73 -3.59
C HIS A 194 -7.04 0.22 -3.49
N PHE A 195 -7.59 0.39 -2.27
CA PHE A 195 -8.84 1.10 -2.00
C PHE A 195 -8.64 2.36 -1.14
N PRO A 196 -7.94 3.39 -1.66
CA PRO A 196 -7.65 4.59 -0.89
C PRO A 196 -8.89 5.44 -0.59
N TYR A 197 -9.93 5.34 -1.43
CA TYR A 197 -11.17 6.12 -1.36
C TYR A 197 -12.37 5.19 -1.53
N ARG A 198 -13.14 4.95 -0.47
CA ARG A 198 -14.16 3.89 -0.44
C ARG A 198 -15.52 4.29 0.13
N SER A 199 -15.58 5.38 0.91
CA SER A 199 -16.85 5.98 1.33
C SER A 199 -16.68 7.48 1.57
N PRO A 200 -17.73 8.31 1.42
CA PRO A 200 -17.64 9.75 1.70
C PRO A 200 -17.08 10.08 3.09
N ALA A 201 -17.50 9.35 4.13
CA ALA A 201 -17.02 9.55 5.49
C ALA A 201 -15.52 9.22 5.65
N GLN A 202 -15.08 8.12 5.05
CA GLN A 202 -13.68 7.71 5.06
C GLN A 202 -12.79 8.69 4.28
N ILE A 203 -13.25 9.12 3.10
CA ILE A 203 -12.54 10.08 2.27
C ILE A 203 -12.37 11.40 3.04
N GLN A 204 -13.45 11.91 3.65
CA GLN A 204 -13.37 13.16 4.41
C GLN A 204 -12.40 13.04 5.59
N ARG A 205 -12.48 11.96 6.38
CA ARG A 205 -11.55 11.72 7.49
C ARG A 205 -10.09 11.69 7.02
N ARG A 206 -9.82 11.06 5.88
CA ARG A 206 -8.48 10.99 5.28
C ARG A 206 -7.98 12.38 4.89
N LEU A 207 -8.82 13.21 4.28
CA LEU A 207 -8.50 14.60 3.93
C LEU A 207 -8.18 15.44 5.17
N ASP A 208 -9.02 15.34 6.21
CA ASP A 208 -8.87 16.09 7.45
C ASP A 208 -7.56 15.72 8.18
N ALA A 209 -7.24 14.43 8.24
CA ALA A 209 -6.02 13.94 8.88
C ALA A 209 -4.73 14.35 8.15
N ARG A 210 -4.80 14.58 6.83
CA ARG A 210 -3.62 14.78 5.97
C ARG A 210 -3.38 16.23 5.56
N ALA A 211 -4.36 17.11 5.76
CA ALA A 211 -4.19 18.56 5.65
C ALA A 211 -3.03 19.12 6.50
N ALA A 212 -2.59 18.38 7.53
CA ALA A 212 -1.51 18.78 8.43
C ALA A 212 -0.12 18.18 8.10
N GLY A 213 0.03 17.28 7.11
CA GLY A 213 1.24 16.47 6.93
C GLY A 213 1.96 16.62 5.57
N ALA A 214 3.28 16.84 5.59
CA ALA A 214 4.11 16.95 4.37
C ALA A 214 4.30 15.62 3.62
N GLU A 215 4.14 14.47 4.28
CA GLU A 215 4.34 13.14 3.67
C GLU A 215 3.25 12.75 2.67
N PHE A 216 2.09 13.40 2.73
CA PHE A 216 0.94 13.15 1.84
C PHE A 216 0.78 14.24 0.78
N ALA A 217 1.88 14.88 0.36
CA ALA A 217 1.85 15.96 -0.64
C ALA A 217 1.19 15.56 -1.97
N HIS A 218 1.17 14.27 -2.32
CA HIS A 218 0.48 13.75 -3.51
C HIS A 218 -1.05 13.80 -3.40
N GLU A 219 -1.60 13.96 -2.21
CA GLU A 219 -3.04 14.18 -1.99
C GLU A 219 -3.41 15.66 -2.03
N ASN A 220 -2.46 16.59 -1.92
CA ASN A 220 -2.74 18.02 -2.06
C ASN A 220 -2.87 18.40 -3.54
N VAL A 221 -3.97 17.99 -4.18
CA VAL A 221 -4.25 18.22 -5.60
C VAL A 221 -5.54 19.02 -5.75
N VAL A 222 -5.43 20.17 -6.42
CA VAL A 222 -6.55 21.10 -6.67
C VAL A 222 -7.64 20.50 -7.55
N ASP A 223 -7.26 19.69 -8.53
CA ASP A 223 -8.17 19.10 -9.51
C ASP A 223 -7.86 17.62 -9.64
N TRP A 224 -8.38 16.86 -8.68
CA TRP A 224 -8.13 15.42 -8.56
C TRP A 224 -8.65 14.66 -9.78
N ALA A 225 -9.89 14.93 -10.19
CA ALA A 225 -10.53 14.30 -11.34
C ALA A 225 -9.69 14.48 -12.61
N ARG A 226 -9.21 15.71 -12.88
CA ARG A 226 -8.33 15.96 -14.02
C ARG A 226 -6.96 15.31 -13.86
N ALA A 227 -6.40 15.29 -12.65
CA ALA A 227 -5.11 14.66 -12.40
C ALA A 227 -5.18 13.14 -12.68
N VAL A 228 -6.29 12.49 -12.34
CA VAL A 228 -6.53 11.07 -12.64
C VAL A 228 -6.79 10.86 -14.13
N ALA A 229 -7.68 11.64 -14.75
CA ALA A 229 -7.95 11.55 -16.19
C ALA A 229 -6.68 11.77 -17.03
N GLY A 230 -5.84 12.72 -16.61
CA GLY A 230 -4.57 13.03 -17.25
C GLY A 230 -3.54 11.90 -17.22
N ILE A 231 -3.68 10.88 -16.36
CA ILE A 231 -2.77 9.73 -16.32
C ILE A 231 -2.82 8.98 -17.65
N ARG A 232 -4.02 8.68 -18.17
CA ARG A 232 -4.16 7.99 -19.46
C ARG A 232 -3.66 8.84 -20.62
N GLU A 233 -3.91 10.14 -20.56
CA GLU A 233 -3.56 11.07 -21.64
C GLU A 233 -2.05 11.38 -21.68
N GLN A 234 -1.39 11.45 -20.52
CA GLN A 234 -0.04 12.00 -20.39
C GLN A 234 0.97 10.99 -19.84
N GLY A 235 0.53 9.78 -19.49
CA GLY A 235 1.37 8.73 -18.89
C GLY A 235 1.86 9.05 -17.48
N ARG A 236 1.34 10.10 -16.83
CA ARG A 236 1.78 10.52 -15.51
C ARG A 236 0.71 11.27 -14.75
N PHE A 237 0.72 11.10 -13.43
CA PHE A 237 -0.07 11.91 -12.52
C PHE A 237 0.55 13.31 -12.39
N VAL A 238 -0.20 14.34 -12.75
CA VAL A 238 0.24 15.74 -12.62
C VAL A 238 -0.56 16.41 -11.50
N ALA A 239 -0.04 16.29 -10.29
CA ALA A 239 -0.54 17.05 -9.15
C ALA A 239 -0.24 18.54 -9.33
N ARG A 240 -1.26 19.39 -9.22
CA ARG A 240 -1.08 20.82 -8.96
C ARG A 240 -1.34 21.08 -7.48
N PRO A 241 -0.31 21.39 -6.69
CA PRO A 241 -0.48 21.75 -5.28
C PRO A 241 -1.39 22.97 -5.16
N GLY A 242 -2.32 22.94 -4.22
CA GLY A 242 -3.08 24.13 -3.85
C GLY A 242 -3.74 23.99 -2.49
N ALA A 243 -3.82 25.13 -1.80
CA ALA A 243 -4.29 25.23 -0.43
C ALA A 243 -5.80 25.47 -0.38
N GLN A 244 -6.59 24.49 -0.85
CA GLN A 244 -8.03 24.48 -0.60
C GLN A 244 -8.38 23.38 0.40
N THR A 245 -9.34 23.67 1.27
CA THR A 245 -10.00 22.66 2.11
C THR A 245 -10.77 21.73 1.18
N ALA A 246 -10.13 20.65 0.76
CA ALA A 246 -10.77 19.64 -0.06
C ALA A 246 -11.86 18.91 0.75
N THR A 247 -12.96 18.62 0.08
CA THR A 247 -14.05 17.78 0.56
C THR A 247 -14.00 16.43 -0.14
N TRP A 248 -14.75 15.45 0.36
CA TRP A 248 -14.83 14.15 -0.32
C TRP A 248 -15.36 14.25 -1.76
N LEU A 249 -16.18 15.26 -2.09
CA LEU A 249 -16.66 15.51 -3.44
C LEU A 249 -15.50 15.85 -4.40
N ASP A 250 -14.44 16.48 -3.91
CA ASP A 250 -13.24 16.80 -4.70
C ASP A 250 -12.38 15.57 -5.01
N ARG A 251 -12.77 14.38 -4.51
CA ARG A 251 -12.15 13.08 -4.85
C ARG A 251 -12.97 12.25 -5.82
N VAL A 252 -14.15 12.73 -6.21
CA VAL A 252 -14.99 12.07 -7.21
C VAL A 252 -14.29 12.13 -8.57
N VAL A 253 -14.15 10.97 -9.22
CA VAL A 253 -13.58 10.84 -10.57
C VAL A 253 -14.69 10.41 -11.54
N ALA A 254 -14.63 10.84 -12.80
CA ALA A 254 -15.56 10.35 -13.81
C ALA A 254 -15.34 8.84 -14.05
N ALA A 255 -16.37 8.02 -13.87
CA ALA A 255 -16.31 6.58 -14.12
C ALA A 255 -15.87 6.26 -15.56
N SER A 256 -16.23 7.11 -16.52
CA SER A 256 -15.85 6.99 -17.94
C SER A 256 -14.35 7.11 -18.22
N ALA A 257 -13.54 7.59 -17.26
CA ALA A 257 -12.08 7.67 -17.38
C ALA A 257 -11.36 6.42 -16.84
N LEU A 258 -12.10 5.46 -16.30
CA LEU A 258 -11.58 4.32 -15.53
C LEU A 258 -11.98 2.99 -16.19
N ASP A 259 -11.32 1.91 -15.77
CA ASP A 259 -11.73 0.54 -16.06
C ASP A 259 -12.75 0.07 -15.01
N PHE A 260 -13.62 -0.88 -15.37
CA PHE A 260 -14.62 -1.45 -14.47
C PHE A 260 -14.27 -2.89 -14.10
N ASP A 261 -14.18 -3.19 -12.80
CA ASP A 261 -14.06 -4.56 -12.29
C ASP A 261 -15.44 -5.22 -12.39
N ALA A 262 -15.64 -6.14 -13.33
CA ALA A 262 -16.89 -6.89 -13.48
C ALA A 262 -17.02 -8.06 -12.49
N HIS A 263 -16.02 -8.29 -11.63
CA HIS A 263 -15.86 -9.49 -10.79
C HIS A 263 -15.73 -10.79 -11.59
N ASP A 264 -15.28 -10.72 -12.84
CA ASP A 264 -14.99 -11.88 -13.68
C ASP A 264 -13.53 -12.35 -13.56
N GLY A 265 -12.72 -11.64 -12.77
CA GLY A 265 -11.29 -11.92 -12.59
C GLY A 265 -10.42 -11.38 -13.73
N HIS A 266 -10.99 -10.65 -14.69
CA HIS A 266 -10.25 -10.03 -15.78
C HIS A 266 -9.97 -8.56 -15.50
N PHE A 267 -8.69 -8.20 -15.53
CA PHE A 267 -8.24 -6.83 -15.30
C PHE A 267 -7.48 -6.29 -16.51
N VAL A 268 -7.82 -5.07 -16.90
CA VAL A 268 -6.97 -4.24 -17.75
C VAL A 268 -5.72 -3.84 -16.96
N VAL A 269 -4.56 -4.29 -17.43
CA VAL A 269 -3.24 -3.95 -16.89
C VAL A 269 -2.51 -3.10 -17.93
N ASN A 270 -2.18 -1.87 -17.57
CA ASN A 270 -1.55 -0.89 -18.46
C ASN A 270 -0.05 -0.77 -18.13
N ASP A 271 0.76 -1.69 -18.66
CA ASP A 271 2.21 -1.73 -18.38
C ASP A 271 2.93 -0.41 -18.71
N GLU A 272 2.47 0.32 -19.73
CA GLU A 272 3.05 1.59 -20.16
C GLU A 272 2.80 2.75 -19.18
N LEU A 273 1.74 2.65 -18.36
CA LEU A 273 1.40 3.67 -17.36
C LEU A 273 2.10 3.42 -16.02
N MET A 274 2.65 2.22 -15.82
CA MET A 274 3.31 1.85 -14.57
C MET A 274 4.80 2.25 -14.59
N PRO A 275 5.37 2.66 -13.44
CA PRO A 275 6.81 2.71 -13.28
C PRO A 275 7.47 1.37 -13.66
N PRO A 276 8.56 1.38 -14.45
CA PRO A 276 9.25 0.15 -14.81
C PRO A 276 9.85 -0.50 -13.56
N ILE A 277 9.92 -1.83 -13.55
CA ILE A 277 10.68 -2.56 -12.54
C ILE A 277 12.15 -2.14 -12.66
N PRO A 278 12.77 -1.55 -11.62
CA PRO A 278 14.12 -1.03 -11.70
C PRO A 278 15.12 -2.14 -12.02
N ALA A 279 16.04 -1.84 -12.94
CA ALA A 279 17.24 -2.67 -13.09
C ALA A 279 18.06 -2.63 -11.79
N PRO A 280 18.71 -3.76 -11.40
CA PRO A 280 19.53 -3.77 -10.20
C PRO A 280 20.64 -2.72 -10.28
N LEU A 281 20.75 -1.87 -9.25
CA LEU A 281 21.78 -0.82 -9.23
C LEU A 281 23.19 -1.44 -9.40
N PRO A 282 24.02 -0.93 -10.33
CA PRO A 282 25.42 -1.33 -10.46
C PRO A 282 26.16 -1.15 -9.13
N ARG A 283 27.08 -2.06 -8.79
CA ARG A 283 27.83 -2.04 -7.51
C ARG A 283 28.40 -0.66 -7.14
N ALA A 284 28.85 0.13 -8.12
CA ALA A 284 29.41 1.47 -7.92
C ALA A 284 28.39 2.53 -7.47
N GLN A 285 27.11 2.42 -7.85
CA GLN A 285 26.05 3.33 -7.42
C GLN A 285 25.51 3.01 -6.03
N ARG A 286 25.65 1.76 -5.56
CA ARG A 286 25.30 1.33 -4.19
C ARG A 286 26.09 2.11 -3.12
N TRP A 287 27.36 2.38 -3.38
CA TRP A 287 28.22 3.17 -2.49
C TRP A 287 27.83 4.66 -2.44
N ARG A 288 27.44 5.25 -3.58
CA ARG A 288 27.07 6.67 -3.66
C ARG A 288 25.72 6.97 -3.00
N ALA A 289 24.74 6.05 -3.09
CA ALA A 289 23.46 6.18 -2.41
C ALA A 289 23.61 6.15 -0.87
N SER A 290 24.42 5.22 -0.36
CA SER A 290 24.75 5.13 1.08
C SER A 290 25.53 6.35 1.58
N ALA A 291 26.50 6.85 0.80
CA ALA A 291 27.27 8.04 1.15
C ALA A 291 26.42 9.32 1.19
N ARG A 292 25.43 9.47 0.27
CA ARG A 292 24.51 10.61 0.25
C ARG A 292 23.52 10.60 1.43
N ARG A 293 23.07 9.42 1.88
CA ARG A 293 22.26 9.29 3.12
C ARG A 293 23.07 9.59 4.37
N PHE A 294 24.33 9.14 4.45
CA PHE A 294 25.21 9.45 5.57
C PHE A 294 25.50 10.96 5.64
N ALA A 295 25.80 11.62 4.52
CA ALA A 295 26.02 13.06 4.47
C ALA A 295 24.78 13.89 4.84
N ARG A 296 23.56 13.41 4.53
CA ARG A 296 22.31 14.04 5.00
C ARG A 296 22.09 13.87 6.50
N ARG A 297 22.40 12.70 7.08
CA ARG A 297 22.31 12.45 8.54
C ARG A 297 23.31 13.31 9.34
N VAL A 298 24.54 13.48 8.86
CA VAL A 298 25.54 14.33 9.53
C VAL A 298 25.14 15.81 9.53
N ARG A 299 24.45 16.29 8.49
CA ARG A 299 23.94 17.67 8.43
C ARG A 299 22.71 17.90 9.29
N ALA A 300 21.92 16.87 9.59
CA ALA A 300 20.70 16.98 10.39
C ALA A 300 20.95 16.83 11.91
N GLY A 301 22.11 16.30 12.33
CA GLY A 301 22.48 16.15 13.75
C GLY A 301 23.48 17.18 14.28
N ALA A 302 23.75 18.25 13.51
CA ALA A 302 24.69 19.32 13.86
C ALA A 302 24.01 20.69 14.02
N GLY A 303 22.69 20.72 14.20
CA GLY A 303 21.87 21.91 14.44
C GLY A 303 21.13 21.82 15.76
#